data_AF-A0AAX3WQX7-F1
#
_entry.id   AF-A0AAX3WQX7-F1
#
_cell.length_a   1.000
_cell.length_b   1.000
_cell.length_c   1.000
_cell.angle_alpha   90.00
_cell.angle_beta   90.00
_cell.angle_gamma   90.00
#
_symmetry.space_group_name_H-M   'P 1'
#
loop_
_entity.id
_entity.type
_entity.pdbx_description
1 polymer ?
#
loop_
_entity_poly.entity_id
_entity_poly.type
_entity_poly.pdbx_seq_one_letter_code
_entity_poly.pdbx_strand_id
1 'polypeptide(L)'
;MTGHTVVIPRRHAATFFDPYEPERRAMNLLVDQVQALIRLHDPSVTGFNIGMNCGEDTGQTVPHAHFHLIPRRRGHVGESGGECVESFSARQAISCYLCASEVSPVVHPRGPAQKHTRR
;
A
#
# COMPACT_ATOMS: atom_id res chain seq x y z
N MET A 1 -11.81 -5.57 -10.56
CA MET A 1 -11.20 -4.59 -9.64
C MET A 1 -10.02 -3.90 -10.31
N THR A 2 -10.23 -2.75 -10.97
CA THR A 2 -9.11 -2.01 -11.60
C THR A 2 -8.34 -1.22 -10.54
N GLY A 3 -7.02 -1.45 -10.47
CA GLY A 3 -6.11 -0.77 -9.54
C GLY A 3 -5.92 -1.47 -8.19
N HIS A 4 -6.29 -2.75 -8.06
CA HIS A 4 -5.93 -3.57 -6.89
C HIS A 4 -4.42 -3.82 -6.90
N THR A 5 -3.74 -3.30 -5.89
CA THR A 5 -2.29 -3.45 -5.74
C THR A 5 -1.96 -4.27 -4.50
N VAL A 6 -0.89 -5.05 -4.59
CA VAL A 6 -0.38 -5.85 -3.47
C VAL A 6 1.04 -5.40 -3.14
N VAL A 7 1.25 -4.96 -1.90
CA VAL A 7 2.57 -4.55 -1.39
C VAL A 7 3.14 -5.67 -0.53
N ILE A 8 4.33 -6.16 -0.88
CA ILE A 8 5.01 -7.27 -0.21
C ILE A 8 6.42 -6.88 0.24
N PRO A 9 6.93 -7.39 1.38
CA PRO A 9 8.33 -7.30 1.70
C PRO A 9 9.14 -8.19 0.76
N ARG A 10 10.37 -7.77 0.45
CA ARG A 10 11.29 -8.55 -0.40
C ARG A 10 11.74 -9.83 0.29
N ARG A 11 12.08 -9.72 1.57
CA ARG A 11 12.38 -10.86 2.43
C ARG A 11 11.07 -11.61 2.70
N HIS A 12 11.14 -12.93 2.68
CA HIS A 12 10.04 -13.75 3.14
C HIS A 12 9.77 -13.51 4.63
N ALA A 13 8.52 -13.19 4.94
CA ALA A 13 7.98 -12.94 6.25
C ALA A 13 6.53 -13.44 6.22
N ALA A 14 6.13 -14.34 7.11
CA ALA A 14 4.89 -15.10 6.92
C ALA A 14 3.64 -14.21 7.06
N THR A 15 3.63 -13.32 8.03
CA THR A 15 2.51 -12.48 8.43
C THR A 15 2.97 -11.04 8.67
N PHE A 16 2.05 -10.14 9.02
CA PHE A 16 2.39 -8.76 9.37
C PHE A 16 3.40 -8.63 10.53
N PHE A 17 3.50 -9.66 11.37
CA PHE A 17 4.28 -9.63 12.61
C PHE A 17 5.74 -10.04 12.42
N ASP A 18 6.10 -10.62 11.27
CA ASP A 18 7.42 -11.16 10.99
C ASP A 18 8.43 -10.18 10.34
N PRO A 19 8.04 -9.11 9.60
CA PRO A 19 8.97 -8.13 9.09
C PRO A 19 9.59 -7.28 10.22
N TYR A 20 10.87 -6.95 10.07
CA TYR A 20 11.56 -6.03 10.97
C TYR A 20 10.98 -4.61 10.85
N GLU A 21 11.21 -3.76 11.85
CA GLU A 21 10.70 -2.37 11.86
C GLU A 21 11.01 -1.61 10.56
N PRO A 22 12.24 -1.65 10.00
CA PRO A 22 12.55 -0.96 8.75
C PRO A 22 11.73 -1.50 7.55
N GLU A 23 11.47 -2.81 7.51
CA GLU A 23 10.67 -3.44 6.45
C GLU A 23 9.20 -3.00 6.56
N ARG A 24 8.63 -3.00 7.78
CA ARG A 24 7.24 -2.54 8.03
C ARG A 24 7.09 -1.06 7.66
N ARG A 25 8.06 -0.23 8.04
CA ARG A 25 8.10 1.19 7.67
C ARG A 25 8.14 1.38 6.16
N ALA A 26 9.01 0.64 5.47
CA ALA A 26 9.13 0.72 4.02
C ALA A 26 7.85 0.27 3.30
N MET A 27 7.19 -0.79 3.79
CA MET A 27 5.89 -1.23 3.27
C MET A 27 4.82 -0.15 3.42
N ASN A 28 4.73 0.50 4.59
CA ASN A 28 3.76 1.58 4.81
C ASN A 28 4.02 2.79 3.91
N LEU A 29 5.28 3.21 3.76
CA LEU A 29 5.66 4.29 2.83
C LEU A 29 5.29 3.95 1.38
N LEU A 30 5.47 2.70 0.96
CA LEU A 30 5.10 2.26 -0.38
C LEU A 30 3.57 2.26 -0.57
N VAL A 31 2.80 1.85 0.44
CA VAL A 31 1.33 1.96 0.40
C VAL A 31 0.90 3.41 0.17
N ASP A 32 1.48 4.37 0.89
CA ASP A 32 1.17 5.80 0.73
C ASP A 32 1.48 6.30 -0.70
N GLN A 33 2.64 5.90 -1.24
CA GLN A 33 3.05 6.26 -2.61
C GLN A 33 2.10 5.70 -3.66
N VAL A 34 1.77 4.41 -3.56
CA VAL A 34 0.87 3.73 -4.50
C VAL A 34 -0.53 4.33 -4.41
N GLN A 35 -1.01 4.63 -3.21
CA GLN A 35 -2.29 5.29 -2.96
C GLN A 35 -2.35 6.65 -3.68
N ALA A 36 -1.30 7.46 -3.57
CA ALA A 36 -1.21 8.74 -4.25
C ALA A 36 -1.17 8.59 -5.79
N LEU A 37 -0.40 7.63 -6.29
CA LEU A 37 -0.32 7.34 -7.73
C LEU A 37 -1.67 6.88 -8.28
N ILE A 38 -2.40 6.01 -7.57
CA ILE A 38 -3.73 5.56 -7.99
C ILE A 38 -4.69 6.75 -8.08
N ARG A 39 -4.70 7.65 -7.10
CA ARG A 39 -5.56 8.86 -7.14
C ARG A 39 -5.19 9.80 -8.28
N LEU A 40 -3.91 9.92 -8.61
CA LEU A 40 -3.44 10.76 -9.71
C LEU A 40 -3.92 10.22 -11.06
N HIS A 41 -3.86 8.90 -11.25
CA HIS A 41 -4.25 8.26 -12.51
C HIS A 41 -5.76 8.06 -12.63
N ASP A 42 -6.47 7.88 -11.52
CA ASP A 42 -7.91 7.73 -11.48
C ASP A 42 -8.56 8.64 -10.43
N PRO A 43 -8.99 9.85 -10.85
CA PRO A 43 -9.68 10.80 -10.00
C PRO A 43 -11.06 10.32 -9.50
N SER A 44 -11.64 9.27 -10.08
CA SER A 44 -12.92 8.72 -9.63
C SER A 44 -12.82 7.90 -8.33
N VAL A 45 -11.59 7.54 -7.92
CA VAL A 45 -11.33 6.82 -6.67
C VAL A 45 -11.59 7.72 -5.46
N THR A 46 -12.60 7.37 -4.68
CA THR A 46 -13.05 8.13 -3.51
C THR A 46 -12.58 7.53 -2.18
N GLY A 47 -12.08 6.30 -2.18
CA GLY A 47 -11.64 5.63 -0.96
C GLY A 47 -10.78 4.40 -1.25
N PHE A 48 -10.28 3.76 -0.20
CA PHE A 48 -9.47 2.55 -0.31
C PHE A 48 -9.86 1.58 0.82
N ASN A 49 -9.93 0.29 0.49
CA ASN A 49 -9.79 -0.75 1.50
C ASN A 49 -8.32 -1.14 1.57
N ILE A 50 -7.79 -1.18 2.79
CA ILE A 50 -6.45 -1.67 3.08
C ILE A 50 -6.57 -2.80 4.11
N GLY A 51 -5.89 -3.91 3.86
CA GLY A 51 -5.94 -5.04 4.77
C GLY A 51 -5.02 -6.17 4.35
N MET A 52 -4.77 -7.06 5.31
CA MET A 52 -4.12 -8.33 5.08
C MET A 52 -4.60 -9.36 6.09
N ASN A 53 -4.61 -10.62 5.69
CA ASN A 53 -4.93 -11.74 6.55
C ASN A 53 -3.64 -12.28 7.18
N CYS A 54 -3.66 -12.60 8.47
CA CYS A 54 -2.53 -13.10 9.25
C CYS A 54 -2.91 -14.42 9.91
N GLY A 55 -2.43 -15.54 9.36
CA GLY A 55 -2.80 -16.89 9.78
C GLY A 55 -3.89 -17.50 8.90
N GLU A 56 -3.87 -18.82 8.79
CA GLU A 56 -4.77 -19.61 7.93
C GLU A 56 -6.25 -19.38 8.29
N ASP A 57 -6.59 -19.36 9.59
CA ASP A 57 -7.95 -19.15 10.09
C ASP A 57 -8.55 -17.78 9.72
N THR A 58 -7.69 -16.82 9.35
CA THR A 58 -8.12 -15.49 8.86
C THR A 58 -8.31 -15.45 7.35
N GLY A 59 -8.18 -16.60 6.66
CA GLY A 59 -8.24 -16.70 5.21
C GLY A 59 -6.92 -16.33 4.51
N GLN A 60 -5.77 -16.46 5.18
CA GLN A 60 -4.47 -16.28 4.54
C GLN A 60 -4.11 -17.53 3.71
N THR A 61 -4.02 -17.40 2.40
CA THR A 61 -3.68 -18.52 1.50
C THR A 61 -2.20 -18.61 1.13
N VAL A 62 -1.48 -17.48 1.19
CA VAL A 62 -0.04 -17.41 0.94
C VAL A 62 0.64 -16.91 2.22
N PRO A 63 1.51 -17.72 2.85
CA PRO A 63 2.22 -17.33 4.07
C PRO A 63 3.38 -16.38 3.73
N HIS A 64 3.08 -15.25 3.09
CA HIS A 64 4.01 -14.16 2.82
C HIS A 64 3.25 -12.86 3.03
N ALA A 65 3.71 -11.99 3.92
CA ALA A 65 3.04 -10.76 4.31
C ALA A 65 2.71 -9.89 3.08
N HIS A 66 1.46 -9.47 2.96
CA HIS A 66 1.03 -8.69 1.80
C HIS A 66 -0.12 -7.76 2.15
N PHE A 67 0.04 -6.46 1.94
CA PHE A 67 -1.08 -5.52 2.05
C PHE A 67 -1.84 -5.47 0.73
N HIS A 68 -3.12 -5.77 0.78
CA HIS A 68 -4.04 -5.40 -0.29
C HIS A 68 -4.36 -3.92 -0.17
N LEU A 69 -4.20 -3.20 -1.29
CA LEU A 69 -4.67 -1.84 -1.46
C LEU A 69 -5.71 -1.83 -2.58
N ILE A 70 -6.98 -1.67 -2.21
CA ILE A 70 -8.11 -1.79 -3.13
C ILE A 70 -8.82 -0.44 -3.27
N PRO A 71 -8.72 0.24 -4.43
CA PRO A 71 -9.43 1.49 -4.66
C PRO A 71 -10.94 1.29 -4.75
N ARG A 72 -11.69 2.22 -4.14
CA ARG A 72 -13.16 2.25 -4.10
C ARG A 72 -13.66 3.54 -4.75
N ARG A 73 -14.76 3.42 -5.49
CA ARG A 73 -15.43 4.52 -6.20
C ARG A 73 -16.86 4.64 -5.68
N ARG A 74 -17.33 5.87 -5.46
CA ARG A 74 -18.71 6.12 -4.98
C ARG A 74 -19.71 5.57 -6.01
N GLY A 75 -20.78 4.92 -5.55
CA GLY A 75 -21.84 4.36 -6.41
C GLY A 75 -21.45 3.07 -7.15
N HIS A 76 -20.17 2.70 -7.19
CA HIS A 76 -19.74 1.39 -7.67
C HIS A 76 -19.84 0.39 -6.52
N VAL A 77 -21.00 -0.27 -6.41
CA VAL A 77 -21.14 -1.50 -5.62
C VAL A 77 -20.39 -2.59 -6.38
N GLY A 78 -19.06 -2.64 -6.22
CA GLY A 78 -18.34 -3.88 -6.50
C GLY A 78 -18.80 -4.93 -5.49
N GLU A 79 -18.51 -6.21 -5.75
CA GLU A 79 -18.84 -7.40 -4.94
C GLU A 79 -18.31 -7.41 -3.48
N SER A 80 -18.03 -6.25 -2.92
CA SER A 80 -17.71 -5.98 -1.51
C SER A 80 -18.49 -4.75 -1.05
N GLY A 81 -19.80 -4.77 -1.30
CA GLY A 81 -20.75 -3.83 -0.73
C GLY A 81 -21.01 -4.22 0.72
N GLY A 82 -20.51 -3.41 1.66
CA GLY A 82 -21.15 -3.22 2.96
C GLY A 82 -21.05 -4.30 4.04
N GLU A 83 -20.50 -5.48 3.77
CA GLU A 83 -20.40 -6.54 4.79
C GLU A 83 -18.95 -6.73 5.23
N CYS A 84 -18.76 -7.11 6.49
CA CYS A 84 -17.47 -7.32 7.12
C CYS A 84 -16.45 -8.02 6.20
N VAL A 85 -15.19 -7.64 6.40
CA VAL A 85 -13.94 -8.19 5.85
C VAL A 85 -13.74 -9.70 6.10
N GLU A 86 -14.75 -10.54 5.92
CA GLU A 86 -14.67 -11.99 6.19
C GLU A 86 -13.96 -12.78 5.08
N SER A 87 -13.62 -12.17 3.95
CA SER A 87 -12.62 -12.75 3.07
C SER A 87 -12.23 -11.78 1.98
N PHE A 88 -10.99 -11.29 2.02
CA PHE A 88 -10.27 -11.00 0.78
C PHE A 88 -10.10 -12.34 0.06
N SER A 89 -11.15 -12.86 -0.58
CA SER A 89 -11.07 -14.06 -1.40
C SER A 89 -10.08 -13.77 -2.50
N ALA A 90 -8.95 -14.49 -2.48
CA ALA A 90 -7.81 -14.34 -3.39
C ALA A 90 -8.12 -14.58 -4.89
N ARG A 91 -9.40 -14.61 -5.29
CA ARG A 91 -9.85 -15.02 -6.62
C ARG A 91 -9.85 -13.93 -7.68
N GLN A 92 -9.51 -12.68 -7.37
CA GLN A 92 -9.54 -11.58 -8.35
C GLN A 92 -8.49 -10.48 -8.12
N ALA A 93 -7.23 -10.87 -7.94
CA ALA A 93 -6.12 -9.90 -7.95
C ALA A 93 -5.41 -9.92 -9.32
N ILE A 94 -5.68 -8.92 -10.17
CA ILE A 94 -4.73 -8.53 -11.23
C ILE A 94 -3.63 -7.75 -10.50
N SER A 95 -2.62 -8.47 -10.03
CA SER A 95 -1.59 -7.95 -9.11
C SER A 95 -0.42 -7.30 -9.86
N CYS A 96 -0.27 -5.98 -9.72
CA CYS A 96 1.02 -5.32 -9.88
C CYS A 96 1.79 -5.46 -8.56
N TYR A 97 2.91 -6.20 -8.57
CA TYR A 97 3.77 -6.35 -7.41
C TYR A 97 4.75 -5.18 -7.33
N LEU A 98 4.76 -4.47 -6.19
CA LEU A 98 5.78 -3.47 -5.87
C LEU A 98 6.55 -3.92 -4.61
N CYS A 99 7.88 -3.89 -4.72
CA CYS A 99 8.80 -4.29 -3.67
C CYS A 99 9.28 -3.07 -2.88
N ALA A 100 9.15 -3.09 -1.55
CA ALA A 100 9.39 -1.94 -0.68
C ALA A 100 10.87 -1.53 -0.46
N SER A 101 11.85 -2.17 -1.11
CA SER A 101 13.27 -2.00 -0.74
C SER A 101 14.00 -0.79 -1.33
N GLU A 102 13.34 0.09 -2.10
CA GLU A 102 14.02 1.21 -2.81
C GLU A 102 13.41 2.59 -2.57
N VAL A 103 12.89 2.87 -1.37
CA VAL A 103 12.48 4.24 -1.00
C VAL A 103 13.65 4.95 -0.32
N SER A 104 14.52 5.59 -1.10
CA SER A 104 15.51 6.54 -0.59
C SER A 104 14.86 7.93 -0.46
N PRO A 105 14.74 8.52 0.74
CA PRO A 105 14.25 9.87 0.90
C PRO A 105 15.38 10.86 0.59
N VAL A 106 15.51 11.29 -0.67
CA VAL A 106 16.35 12.46 -0.98
C VAL A 106 15.57 13.72 -0.59
N VAL A 107 15.54 14.02 0.71
CA VAL A 107 15.15 15.33 1.22
C VAL A 107 16.40 16.20 1.21
N HIS A 108 16.48 17.14 0.27
CA HIS A 108 17.49 18.20 0.33
C HIS A 108 17.20 19.09 1.55
N PRO A 109 18.16 19.36 2.44
CA PRO A 109 17.97 20.37 3.47
C PRO A 109 17.90 21.76 2.81
N ARG A 110 16.81 22.49 3.05
CA ARG A 110 16.73 23.93 2.77
C ARG A 110 17.74 24.64 3.67
N GLY A 111 18.90 25.01 3.13
CA GLY A 111 19.84 25.93 3.77
C GLY A 111 19.24 27.34 3.89
N PRO A 112 19.68 28.14 4.88
CA PRO A 112 19.07 29.43 5.17
C PRO A 112 19.42 30.46 4.09
N ALA A 113 18.45 31.32 3.75
CA ALA A 113 18.62 32.45 2.86
C ALA A 113 19.55 33.50 3.50
N GLN A 114 20.79 33.60 3.01
CA GLN A 114 21.64 34.76 3.27
C GLN A 114 21.47 35.79 2.15
N LYS A 115 20.87 36.92 2.48
CA LYS A 115 20.83 38.12 1.64
C LYS A 115 22.19 38.81 1.76
N HIS A 116 23.03 38.73 0.73
CA HIS A 116 24.16 39.64 0.59
C HIS A 116 23.69 40.97 0.00
N THR A 117 23.54 41.99 0.84
CA THR A 117 23.54 43.39 0.41
C THR A 117 24.99 43.83 0.25
N ARG A 118 25.33 44.30 -0.95
CA ARG A 118 26.59 44.99 -1.24
C ARG A 118 26.65 46.33 -0.49
N ARG A 119 27.73 46.57 0.25
CA ARG A 119 28.48 47.83 0.34
C ARG A 119 29.72 47.64 1.19
#